data_AF-A0A6L2MRQ4-F1
#
_entry.id   AF-A0A6L2MRQ4-F1
#
_cell.length_a   1.000
_cell.length_b   1.000
_cell.length_c   1.000
_cell.angle_alpha   90.00
_cell.angle_beta   90.00
_cell.angle_gamma   90.00
#
_symmetry.space_group_name_H-M   'P 1'
#
loop_
_entity.id
_entity.type
_entity.pdbx_description
1 polymer ?
#
loop_
_entity_poly.entity_id
_entity_poly.type
_entity_poly.pdbx_seq_one_letter_code
_entity_poly.pdbx_strand_id
1 'polypeptide(L)'
;MGFDDLTMKALRDRAATMKDCLARSQVITDSMTSILGSFDLRLSAFETAMRQTQIKTHSMRRAHENIDKTLKFADAVLVQFDLVKQAETIIMRGPHEDLESYLQPVNQLKNIVRFFSTNKNLKSSVGVITQATTLLQKSSFMLEEEFRQLLYACSKPVEPDRLFDCLPASLRPSTNQVKQLFQEFQESDPDAQLAKVTTRIMQALQNNLDGKSKQYKDQALTQLFMMNNIHYIVRSVRRSEAKDMLGEDWVQIHRRVVQQYANQYKRISWSKILQYLTVHVVGNDETSTAGVSRENVKEIFKTFNTQFEELHQRQSQWSVPDSELRESLRLAVDEVLLPAYRSYGKRFGPMIEGGKNPSKYIRFTPEDLERMLAEFFEGKTASEQRR
;
A
#
# COMPACT_ATOMS: atom_id res chain seq x y z
N MET A 1 34.44 37.59 -110.76
CA MET A 1 34.05 36.24 -110.25
C MET A 1 34.98 35.67 -109.16
N GLY A 2 36.02 36.37 -108.70
CA GLY A 2 36.92 35.83 -107.64
C GLY A 2 36.57 36.25 -106.21
N PHE A 3 35.61 37.16 -106.02
CA PHE A 3 35.36 37.82 -104.73
C PHE A 3 34.37 37.04 -103.83
N ASP A 4 33.40 36.33 -104.40
CA ASP A 4 32.36 35.61 -103.62
C ASP A 4 32.81 34.25 -103.08
N ASP A 5 33.69 33.52 -103.77
CA ASP A 5 34.16 32.21 -103.30
C ASP A 5 35.26 32.33 -102.22
N LEU A 6 36.17 33.31 -102.36
CA LEU A 6 37.18 33.62 -101.35
C LEU A 6 36.56 34.15 -100.04
N THR A 7 35.49 34.95 -100.13
CA THR A 7 34.76 35.42 -98.95
C THR A 7 33.93 34.29 -98.32
N MET A 8 33.27 33.45 -99.12
CA MET A 8 32.55 32.26 -98.61
C MET A 8 33.48 31.25 -97.94
N LYS A 9 34.68 30.99 -98.48
CA LYS A 9 35.68 30.14 -97.84
C LYS A 9 36.21 30.75 -96.53
N ALA A 10 36.55 32.04 -96.53
CA ALA A 10 36.98 32.74 -95.32
C ALA A 10 35.90 32.76 -94.23
N LEU A 11 34.61 32.89 -94.60
CA LEU A 11 33.48 32.78 -93.69
C LEU A 11 33.33 31.36 -93.15
N ARG A 12 33.53 30.33 -93.98
CA ARG A 12 33.49 28.92 -93.57
C ARG A 12 34.63 28.58 -92.59
N ASP A 13 35.84 29.06 -92.84
CA ASP A 13 36.99 28.88 -91.96
C ASP A 13 36.81 29.67 -90.64
N ARG A 14 36.24 30.89 -90.68
CA ARG A 14 35.83 31.63 -89.47
C ARG A 14 34.73 30.92 -88.69
N ALA A 15 33.76 30.32 -89.36
CA ALA A 15 32.69 29.55 -88.72
C ALA A 15 33.24 28.26 -88.08
N ALA A 16 34.18 27.58 -88.75
CA ALA A 16 34.84 26.39 -88.21
C ALA A 16 35.69 26.72 -86.97
N THR A 17 36.51 27.78 -87.04
CA THR A 17 37.30 28.25 -85.88
C THR A 17 36.40 28.72 -84.73
N MET A 18 35.29 29.41 -85.01
CA MET A 18 34.32 29.79 -83.98
C MET A 18 33.64 28.57 -83.35
N LYS A 19 33.32 27.53 -84.13
CA LYS A 19 32.76 26.26 -83.64
C LYS A 19 33.76 25.53 -82.73
N ASP A 20 35.03 25.49 -83.10
CA ASP A 20 36.09 24.89 -82.26
C ASP A 20 36.31 25.69 -80.97
N CYS A 21 36.31 27.03 -81.04
CA CYS A 21 36.38 27.89 -79.87
C CYS A 21 35.18 27.68 -78.94
N LEU A 22 33.96 27.55 -79.49
CA LEU A 22 32.76 27.24 -78.72
C LEU A 22 32.85 25.84 -78.08
N ALA A 23 33.32 24.83 -78.80
CA ALA A 23 33.51 23.48 -78.24
C ALA A 23 34.53 23.48 -77.09
N ARG A 24 35.65 24.20 -77.23
CA ARG A 24 36.63 24.38 -76.14
C ARG A 24 36.02 25.13 -74.95
N SER A 25 35.26 26.19 -75.21
CA SER A 25 34.54 26.93 -74.16
C SER A 25 33.53 26.05 -73.44
N GLN A 26 32.84 25.16 -74.15
CA GLN A 26 31.91 24.19 -73.57
C GLN A 26 32.65 23.22 -72.65
N VAL A 27 33.78 22.65 -73.08
CA VAL A 27 34.60 21.75 -72.24
C VAL A 27 35.09 22.46 -70.98
N ILE A 28 35.51 23.73 -71.07
CA ILE A 28 35.90 24.52 -69.91
C ILE A 28 34.70 24.76 -68.97
N THR A 29 33.52 25.05 -69.53
CA THR A 29 32.28 25.25 -68.78
C THR A 29 31.84 23.98 -68.05
N ASP A 30 31.91 22.82 -68.73
CA ASP A 30 31.58 21.52 -68.15
C ASP A 30 32.58 21.15 -67.04
N SER A 31 33.88 21.43 -67.25
CA SER A 31 34.91 21.24 -66.24
C SER A 31 34.68 22.12 -65.01
N MET A 32 34.33 23.40 -65.21
CA MET A 32 34.00 24.32 -64.13
C MET A 32 32.74 23.88 -63.39
N THR A 33 31.72 23.41 -64.10
CA THR A 33 30.48 22.88 -63.51
C THR A 33 30.76 21.64 -62.65
N SER A 34 31.62 20.73 -63.14
CA SER A 34 32.06 19.55 -62.39
C SER A 34 32.84 19.90 -61.13
N ILE A 35 33.78 20.86 -61.22
CA ILE A 35 34.54 21.36 -60.07
C ILE A 35 33.60 21.99 -59.03
N LEU A 36 32.66 22.85 -59.46
CA LEU A 36 31.67 23.46 -58.58
C LEU A 36 30.78 22.42 -57.91
N GLY A 37 30.30 21.41 -58.64
CA GLY A 37 29.55 20.29 -58.06
C GLY A 37 30.35 19.49 -57.04
N SER A 38 31.66 19.27 -57.27
CA SER A 38 32.55 18.62 -56.31
C SER A 38 32.78 19.47 -55.05
N PHE A 39 32.87 20.79 -55.18
CA PHE A 39 32.94 21.69 -54.03
C PHE A 39 31.65 21.67 -53.23
N ASP A 40 30.49 21.70 -53.89
CA ASP A 40 29.19 21.68 -53.21
C ASP A 40 28.97 20.38 -52.42
N LEU A 41 29.29 19.23 -53.03
CA LEU A 41 29.28 17.93 -52.35
C LEU A 41 30.21 17.90 -51.12
N ARG A 42 31.44 18.40 -51.26
CA ARG A 42 32.40 18.46 -50.14
C ARG A 42 31.96 19.42 -49.04
N LEU A 43 31.38 20.57 -49.41
CA LEU A 43 30.87 21.56 -48.47
C LEU A 43 29.68 20.98 -47.68
N SER A 44 28.75 20.32 -48.35
CA SER A 44 27.61 19.63 -47.74
C SER A 44 28.05 18.52 -46.78
N ALA A 45 29.01 17.69 -47.19
CA ALA A 45 29.59 16.66 -46.33
C ALA A 45 30.31 17.26 -45.11
N PHE A 46 31.06 18.35 -45.30
CA PHE A 46 31.74 19.06 -44.22
C PHE A 46 30.75 19.71 -43.25
N GLU A 47 29.72 20.39 -43.74
CA GLU A 47 28.68 21.01 -42.91
C GLU A 47 27.95 19.95 -42.08
N THR A 48 27.65 18.78 -42.68
CA THR A 48 27.05 17.64 -41.98
C THR A 48 27.96 17.12 -40.87
N ALA A 49 29.26 16.93 -41.14
CA ALA A 49 30.24 16.48 -40.15
C ALA A 49 30.43 17.52 -39.02
N MET A 50 30.47 18.82 -39.36
CA MET A 50 30.58 19.91 -38.39
C MET A 50 29.34 19.99 -37.50
N ARG A 51 28.14 19.91 -38.08
CA ARG A 51 26.87 19.86 -37.33
C ARG A 51 26.85 18.67 -36.36
N GLN A 52 27.25 17.48 -36.81
CA GLN A 52 27.36 16.30 -35.95
C GLN A 52 28.36 16.49 -34.80
N THR A 53 29.51 17.12 -35.07
CA THR A 53 30.51 17.43 -34.04
C THR A 53 29.95 18.43 -33.03
N GLN A 54 29.27 19.48 -33.48
CA GLN A 54 28.65 20.47 -32.59
C GLN A 54 27.56 19.85 -31.70
N ILE A 55 26.73 18.97 -32.25
CA ILE A 55 25.71 18.23 -31.48
C ILE A 55 26.39 17.37 -30.41
N LYS A 56 27.42 16.60 -30.78
CA LYS A 56 28.18 15.77 -29.83
C LYS A 56 28.82 16.63 -28.74
N THR A 57 29.50 17.73 -29.08
CA THR A 57 30.12 18.64 -28.11
C THR A 57 29.11 19.26 -27.16
N HIS A 58 27.95 19.71 -27.67
CA HIS A 58 26.88 20.25 -26.84
C HIS A 58 26.31 19.19 -25.89
N SER A 59 26.09 17.96 -26.40
CA SER A 59 25.62 16.84 -25.58
C SER A 59 26.60 16.49 -24.47
N MET A 60 27.91 16.50 -24.77
CA MET A 60 28.98 16.23 -23.80
C MET A 60 29.06 17.32 -22.73
N ARG A 61 29.00 18.61 -23.11
CA ARG A 61 28.98 19.72 -22.15
C ARG A 61 27.79 19.60 -21.20
N ARG A 62 26.60 19.34 -21.74
CA ARG A 62 25.38 19.17 -20.93
C ARG A 62 25.48 17.97 -19.99
N ALA A 63 26.08 16.87 -20.44
CA ALA A 63 26.34 15.71 -19.59
C ALA A 63 27.29 16.06 -18.43
N HIS A 64 28.37 16.80 -18.71
CA HIS A 64 29.32 17.24 -17.69
C HIS A 64 28.67 18.16 -16.65
N GLU A 65 27.89 19.15 -17.09
CA GLU A 65 27.14 20.03 -16.20
C GLU A 65 26.12 19.27 -15.32
N ASN A 66 25.48 18.24 -15.89
CA ASN A 66 24.55 17.39 -15.14
C ASN A 66 25.29 16.53 -14.10
N ILE A 67 26.46 15.99 -14.44
CA ILE A 67 27.33 15.25 -13.52
C ILE A 67 27.77 16.16 -12.37
N ASP A 68 28.27 17.35 -12.65
CA ASP A 68 28.72 18.30 -11.63
C ASP A 68 27.59 18.70 -10.67
N LYS A 69 26.38 18.96 -11.20
CA LYS A 69 25.20 19.26 -10.37
C LYS A 69 24.84 18.07 -9.48
N THR A 70 24.95 16.85 -10.00
CA THR A 70 24.65 15.63 -9.25
C THR A 70 25.69 15.39 -8.15
N LEU A 71 26.98 15.61 -8.44
CA LEU A 71 28.06 15.52 -7.45
C LEU A 71 27.86 16.53 -6.32
N LYS A 72 27.61 17.81 -6.65
CA LYS A 72 27.33 18.85 -5.63
C LYS A 72 26.14 18.51 -4.75
N PHE A 73 25.09 17.94 -5.33
CA PHE A 73 23.92 17.51 -4.57
C PHE A 73 24.25 16.31 -3.67
N ALA A 74 25.03 15.35 -4.16
CA ALA A 74 25.49 14.21 -3.38
C ALA A 74 26.34 14.65 -2.17
N ASP A 75 27.27 15.59 -2.36
CA ASP A 75 28.08 16.16 -1.27
C ASP A 75 27.20 16.85 -0.22
N ALA A 76 26.21 17.65 -0.65
CA ALA A 76 25.28 18.31 0.25
C ALA A 76 24.46 17.31 1.09
N VAL A 77 24.12 16.15 0.51
CA VAL A 77 23.45 15.04 1.21
C VAL A 77 24.40 14.38 2.21
N LEU A 78 25.64 14.08 1.83
CA LEU A 78 26.62 13.42 2.71
C LEU A 78 26.91 14.24 3.96
N VAL A 79 27.04 15.57 3.83
CA VAL A 79 27.22 16.47 4.97
C VAL A 79 26.11 16.28 6.01
N GLN A 80 24.85 16.06 5.60
CA GLN A 80 23.76 15.87 6.57
C GLN A 80 23.95 14.60 7.42
N PHE A 81 24.50 13.51 6.85
CA PHE A 81 24.76 12.27 7.59
C PHE A 81 25.82 12.49 8.68
N ASP A 82 26.87 13.24 8.36
CA ASP A 82 27.92 13.56 9.32
C ASP A 82 27.40 14.44 10.46
N LEU A 83 26.52 15.40 10.14
CA LEU A 83 25.89 16.24 11.14
C LEU A 83 24.98 15.46 12.09
N VAL A 84 24.25 14.44 11.62
CA VAL A 84 23.45 13.56 12.50
C VAL A 84 24.35 12.83 13.49
N LYS A 85 25.48 12.29 13.04
CA LYS A 85 26.43 11.58 13.92
C LYS A 85 27.04 12.52 14.97
N GLN A 86 27.40 13.74 14.57
CA GLN A 86 27.90 14.75 15.51
C GLN A 86 26.83 15.11 16.56
N ALA A 87 25.59 15.36 16.13
CA ALA A 87 24.49 15.68 17.03
C ALA A 87 24.17 14.53 18.01
N GLU A 88 24.27 13.27 17.58
CA GLU A 88 24.07 12.10 18.44
C GLU A 88 25.01 12.10 19.65
N THR A 89 26.30 12.38 19.44
CA THR A 89 27.27 12.39 20.54
C THR A 89 26.95 13.42 21.62
N ILE A 90 26.39 14.57 21.24
CA ILE A 90 26.04 15.64 22.17
C ILE A 90 24.72 15.33 22.88
N ILE A 91 23.71 14.86 22.15
CA ILE A 91 22.40 14.51 22.71
C ILE A 91 22.51 13.42 23.78
N MET A 92 23.40 12.45 23.57
CA MET A 92 23.66 11.36 24.51
C MET A 92 24.30 11.81 25.82
N ARG A 93 24.96 12.98 25.85
CA ARG A 93 25.55 13.55 27.08
C ARG A 93 24.52 14.29 27.95
N GLY A 94 23.36 14.64 27.41
CA GLY A 94 22.32 15.39 28.12
C GLY A 94 22.65 16.89 28.30
N PRO A 95 21.66 17.71 28.70
CA PRO A 95 21.74 19.17 28.75
C PRO A 95 22.47 19.80 29.96
N HIS A 96 23.27 19.04 30.72
CA HIS A 96 24.03 19.49 31.92
C HIS A 96 24.60 20.92 31.77
N GLU A 97 24.48 21.76 32.82
CA GLU A 97 25.00 23.14 33.03
C GLU A 97 24.89 24.18 31.88
N ASP A 98 24.89 23.80 30.60
CA ASP A 98 24.83 24.63 29.41
C ASP A 98 23.73 24.15 28.44
N LEU A 99 22.51 24.62 28.70
CA LEU A 99 21.34 24.37 27.88
C LEU A 99 21.50 24.92 26.45
N GLU A 100 22.18 26.04 26.26
CA GLU A 100 22.29 26.71 24.97
C GLU A 100 23.12 25.85 23.99
N SER A 101 24.25 25.33 24.47
CA SER A 101 25.08 24.38 23.72
C SER A 101 24.32 23.09 23.38
N TYR A 102 23.42 22.62 24.25
CA TYR A 102 22.58 21.44 23.99
C TYR A 102 21.49 21.68 22.94
N LEU A 103 20.90 22.88 22.91
CA LEU A 103 19.83 23.21 21.96
C LEU A 103 20.32 23.35 20.52
N GLN A 104 21.60 23.67 20.29
CA GLN A 104 22.17 23.86 18.96
C GLN A 104 22.11 22.57 18.10
N PRO A 105 22.55 21.38 18.57
CA PRO A 105 22.33 20.10 17.90
C PRO A 105 20.86 19.73 17.69
N VAL A 106 19.98 20.08 18.63
CA VAL A 106 18.53 19.82 18.50
C VAL A 106 17.95 20.61 17.33
N ASN A 107 18.32 21.87 17.19
CA ASN A 107 17.92 22.70 16.04
C ASN A 107 18.51 22.15 14.72
N GLN A 108 19.75 21.68 14.76
CA GLN A 108 20.41 21.07 13.60
C GLN A 108 19.69 19.80 13.12
N LEU A 109 19.28 18.91 14.03
CA LEU A 109 18.47 17.73 13.69
C LEU A 109 17.12 18.11 13.08
N LYS A 110 16.43 19.14 13.61
CA LYS A 110 15.18 19.64 13.01
C LYS A 110 15.39 20.10 11.57
N ASN A 111 16.51 20.79 11.30
CA ASN A 111 16.86 21.24 9.95
C ASN A 111 17.16 20.07 9.01
N ILE A 112 17.85 19.02 9.48
CA ILE A 112 18.13 17.81 8.71
C ILE A 112 16.83 17.08 8.31
N VAL A 113 15.90 16.92 9.27
CA VAL A 113 14.58 16.32 9.00
C VAL A 113 13.83 17.14 7.95
N ARG A 114 13.85 18.48 8.05
CA ARG A 114 13.21 19.37 7.06
C ARG A 114 13.87 19.25 5.67
N PHE A 115 15.20 19.19 5.60
CA PHE A 115 15.95 19.05 4.36
C PHE A 115 15.55 17.79 3.59
N PHE A 116 15.54 16.64 4.27
CA PHE A 116 15.17 15.37 3.62
C PHE A 116 13.66 15.23 3.37
N SER A 117 12.81 15.85 4.19
CA SER A 117 11.36 15.88 3.96
C SER A 117 10.97 16.67 2.71
N THR A 118 11.75 17.70 2.38
CA THR A 118 11.59 18.48 1.14
C THR A 118 12.09 17.69 -0.08
N ASN A 119 13.13 16.86 0.09
CA ASN A 119 13.78 16.11 -0.97
C ASN A 119 13.37 14.61 -0.98
N LYS A 120 12.12 14.33 -1.35
CA LYS A 120 11.47 12.99 -1.23
C LYS A 120 12.04 11.86 -2.11
N ASN A 121 12.98 12.15 -3.02
CA ASN A 121 13.42 11.20 -4.04
C ASN A 121 14.61 10.31 -3.62
N LEU A 122 15.12 10.45 -2.40
CA LEU A 122 16.28 9.70 -1.91
C LEU A 122 15.84 8.53 -1.01
N LYS A 123 15.93 7.28 -1.49
CA LYS A 123 15.60 6.11 -0.65
C LYS A 123 16.45 6.01 0.62
N SER A 124 17.69 6.50 0.58
CA SER A 124 18.62 6.55 1.73
C SER A 124 18.21 7.55 2.81
N SER A 125 17.29 8.49 2.51
CA SER A 125 16.88 9.52 3.48
C SER A 125 15.99 8.97 4.59
N VAL A 126 15.27 7.88 4.35
CA VAL A 126 14.33 7.29 5.32
C VAL A 126 15.05 6.87 6.60
N GLY A 127 16.23 6.26 6.48
CA GLY A 127 17.04 5.85 7.62
C GLY A 127 17.51 7.06 8.44
N VAL A 128 18.02 8.09 7.77
CA VAL A 128 18.52 9.32 8.43
C VAL A 128 17.39 10.10 9.10
N ILE A 129 16.25 10.24 8.43
CA ILE A 129 15.07 10.90 9.03
C ILE A 129 14.64 10.14 10.29
N THR A 130 14.61 8.80 10.22
CA THR A 130 14.24 7.98 11.37
C THR A 130 15.23 8.17 12.52
N GLN A 131 16.54 8.09 12.25
CA GLN A 131 17.58 8.32 13.26
C GLN A 131 17.49 9.72 13.87
N ALA A 132 17.38 10.76 13.05
CA ALA A 132 17.23 12.14 13.51
C ALA A 132 15.96 12.35 14.34
N THR A 133 14.84 11.71 13.96
CA THR A 133 13.58 11.77 14.71
C THR A 133 13.69 11.08 16.07
N THR A 134 14.33 9.91 16.12
CA THR A 134 14.60 9.20 17.37
C THR A 134 15.51 10.02 18.29
N LEU A 135 16.55 10.66 17.76
CA LEU A 135 17.43 11.55 18.52
C LEU A 135 16.67 12.78 19.04
N LEU A 136 15.76 13.36 18.26
CA LEU A 136 14.89 14.45 18.70
C LEU A 136 13.98 14.02 19.86
N GLN A 137 13.36 12.84 19.77
CA GLN A 137 12.55 12.30 20.87
C GLN A 137 13.39 12.10 22.14
N LYS A 138 14.60 11.55 21.98
CA LYS A 138 15.53 11.39 23.10
C LYS A 138 15.94 12.73 23.70
N SER A 139 16.21 13.75 22.88
CA SER A 139 16.52 15.09 23.39
C SER A 139 15.36 15.72 24.15
N SER A 140 14.11 15.48 23.71
CA SER A 140 12.91 15.95 24.42
C SER A 140 12.83 15.33 25.81
N PHE A 141 13.04 14.02 25.90
CA PHE A 141 13.03 13.29 27.17
C PHE A 141 14.12 13.80 28.13
N MET A 142 15.35 14.00 27.63
CA MET A 142 16.46 14.52 28.45
C MET A 142 16.19 15.96 28.96
N LEU A 143 15.57 16.81 28.14
CA LEU A 143 15.15 18.16 28.56
C LEU A 143 14.05 18.12 29.62
N GLU A 144 13.07 17.23 29.47
CA GLU A 144 12.01 17.03 30.48
C GLU A 144 12.56 16.52 31.80
N GLU A 145 13.54 15.62 31.75
CA GLU A 145 14.23 15.09 32.92
C GLU A 145 15.02 16.19 33.65
N GLU A 146 15.80 16.98 32.92
CA GLU A 146 16.56 18.10 33.49
C GLU A 146 15.63 19.15 34.11
N PHE A 147 14.55 19.51 33.42
CA PHE A 147 13.54 20.43 33.95
C PHE A 147 12.93 19.91 35.25
N ARG A 148 12.64 18.60 35.30
CA ARG A 148 12.12 17.94 36.51
C ARG A 148 13.14 17.97 37.64
N GLN A 149 14.41 17.70 37.37
CA GLN A 149 15.48 17.77 38.37
C GLN A 149 15.64 19.19 38.94
N LEU A 150 15.61 20.21 38.08
CA LEU A 150 15.63 21.61 38.50
C LEU A 150 14.41 21.99 39.34
N LEU A 151 13.22 21.51 38.98
CA LEU A 151 12.02 21.72 39.79
C LEU A 151 12.15 21.07 41.16
N TYR A 152 12.64 19.83 41.24
CA TYR A 152 12.87 19.16 42.52
C TYR A 152 13.91 19.91 43.38
N ALA A 153 15.03 20.33 42.78
CA ALA A 153 16.09 21.04 43.49
C ALA A 153 15.65 22.43 43.99
N CYS A 154 14.85 23.14 43.21
CA CYS A 154 14.33 24.47 43.57
C CYS A 154 13.08 24.41 44.46
N SER A 155 12.35 23.30 44.46
CA SER A 155 11.17 23.13 45.29
C SER A 155 11.54 22.63 46.69
N LYS A 156 11.02 23.30 47.73
CA LYS A 156 10.94 22.71 49.06
C LYS A 156 9.59 21.99 49.15
N PRO A 157 9.53 20.73 49.63
CA PRO A 157 8.26 20.05 49.85
C PRO A 157 7.43 20.88 50.83
N VAL A 158 6.30 21.40 50.35
CA VAL A 158 5.35 22.12 51.18
C VAL A 158 4.56 21.06 51.94
N GLU A 159 4.60 21.11 53.27
CA GLU A 159 3.76 20.23 54.10
C GLU A 159 2.28 20.44 53.70
N PRO A 160 1.54 19.38 53.33
CA PRO A 160 0.16 19.48 52.88
C PRO A 160 -0.70 20.28 53.86
N ASP A 161 -0.47 20.08 55.16
CA ASP A 161 -1.20 20.73 56.24
C ASP A 161 -1.07 22.26 56.20
N ARG A 162 0.12 22.78 55.85
CA ARG A 162 0.36 24.24 55.72
C ARG A 162 -0.33 24.84 54.49
N LEU A 163 -0.56 24.05 53.45
CA LEU A 163 -1.31 24.46 52.26
C LEU A 163 -2.81 24.56 52.56
N PHE A 164 -3.34 23.66 53.39
CA PHE A 164 -4.74 23.68 53.83
C PHE A 164 -5.01 24.77 54.88
N ASP A 165 -4.00 25.16 55.65
CA ASP A 165 -4.11 26.27 56.59
C ASP A 165 -4.33 27.64 55.93
N CYS A 166 -3.88 27.78 54.68
CA CYS A 166 -4.10 28.98 53.88
C CYS A 166 -5.48 29.04 53.19
N LEU A 167 -6.30 27.99 53.28
CA LEU A 167 -7.64 27.95 52.66
C LEU A 167 -8.75 28.30 53.67
N PRO A 168 -9.77 29.09 53.26
CA PRO A 168 -10.96 29.31 54.07
C PRO A 168 -11.63 27.99 54.44
N ALA A 169 -12.21 27.88 55.64
CA ALA A 169 -12.78 26.63 56.16
C ALA A 169 -13.82 25.96 55.22
N SER A 170 -14.48 26.74 54.35
CA SER A 170 -15.43 26.26 53.35
C SER A 170 -14.80 25.56 52.13
N LEU A 171 -13.49 25.72 51.92
CA LEU A 171 -12.73 25.20 50.77
C LEU A 171 -11.69 24.15 51.18
N ARG A 172 -11.55 23.83 52.48
CA ARG A 172 -10.69 22.72 52.92
C ARG A 172 -11.32 21.39 52.48
N PRO A 173 -10.71 20.65 51.54
CA PRO A 173 -11.25 19.37 51.10
C PRO A 173 -11.09 18.34 52.23
N SER A 174 -12.04 17.41 52.33
CA SER A 174 -11.91 16.31 53.31
C SER A 174 -10.72 15.43 52.93
N THR A 175 -10.02 14.87 53.91
CA THR A 175 -8.81 14.04 53.71
C THR A 175 -9.03 12.88 52.74
N ASN A 176 -10.29 12.44 52.54
CA ASN A 176 -10.67 11.42 51.57
C ASN A 176 -10.78 11.94 50.12
N GLN A 177 -11.24 13.18 49.91
CA GLN A 177 -11.24 13.81 48.59
C GLN A 177 -9.82 14.14 48.13
N VAL A 178 -8.95 14.53 49.07
CA VAL A 178 -7.52 14.74 48.83
C VAL A 178 -6.85 13.43 48.41
N LYS A 179 -7.13 12.31 49.09
CA LYS A 179 -6.60 11.00 48.68
C LYS A 179 -7.03 10.61 47.26
N GLN A 180 -8.28 10.86 46.87
CA GLN A 180 -8.74 10.61 45.49
C GLN A 180 -8.06 11.53 44.46
N LEU A 181 -7.90 12.82 44.77
CA LEU A 181 -7.21 13.78 43.90
C LEU A 181 -5.72 13.47 43.73
N PHE A 182 -5.01 13.11 44.81
CA PHE A 182 -3.59 12.75 44.72
C PHE A 182 -3.36 11.37 44.08
N GLN A 183 -4.35 10.48 44.12
CA GLN A 183 -4.33 9.20 43.39
C GLN A 183 -4.47 9.40 41.86
N GLU A 184 -5.11 10.48 41.41
CA GLU A 184 -5.15 10.89 40.00
C GLU A 184 -3.81 11.48 39.50
N PHE A 185 -3.00 12.07 40.38
CA PHE A 185 -1.69 12.66 40.02
C PHE A 185 -0.51 11.70 40.16
N GLN A 186 -0.70 10.54 40.78
CA GLN A 186 0.27 9.44 40.77
C GLN A 186 0.00 8.50 39.57
N GLU A 187 0.33 8.92 38.35
CA GLU A 187 0.68 7.96 37.27
C GLU A 187 2.06 7.33 37.62
N SER A 188 2.14 6.66 38.77
CA SER A 188 3.27 5.86 39.22
C SER A 188 2.86 4.41 39.48
N ASP A 189 1.66 4.02 39.06
CA ASP A 189 1.29 2.61 39.02
C ASP A 189 1.88 1.99 37.74
N PRO A 190 2.96 1.19 37.84
CA PRO A 190 3.56 0.55 36.70
C PRO A 190 2.55 -0.36 35.98
N ASP A 191 1.56 -0.91 36.68
CA ASP A 191 0.54 -1.77 36.10
C ASP A 191 -0.44 -0.97 35.23
N ALA A 192 -0.89 0.20 35.67
CA ALA A 192 -1.70 1.11 34.86
C ALA A 192 -0.94 1.63 33.62
N GLN A 193 0.34 1.98 33.77
CA GLN A 193 1.17 2.38 32.62
C GLN A 193 1.35 1.22 31.63
N LEU A 194 1.60 0.01 32.15
CA LEU A 194 1.76 -1.18 31.33
C LEU A 194 0.45 -1.55 30.62
N ALA A 195 -0.70 -1.40 31.27
CA ALA A 195 -2.02 -1.60 30.66
C ALA A 195 -2.28 -0.58 29.53
N LYS A 196 -1.91 0.69 29.73
CA LYS A 196 -2.01 1.76 28.71
C LYS A 196 -1.10 1.47 27.51
N VAL A 197 0.14 1.07 27.75
CA VAL A 197 1.09 0.69 26.68
C VAL A 197 0.60 -0.54 25.94
N THR A 198 0.16 -1.58 26.66
CA THR A 198 -0.38 -2.81 26.07
C THR A 198 -1.60 -2.53 25.19
N THR A 199 -2.52 -1.68 25.65
CA THR A 199 -3.69 -1.26 24.87
C THR A 199 -3.28 -0.54 23.58
N ARG A 200 -2.29 0.36 23.65
CA ARG A 200 -1.75 1.06 22.46
C ARG A 200 -1.10 0.10 21.47
N ILE A 201 -0.35 -0.90 21.96
CA ILE A 201 0.26 -1.93 21.13
C ILE A 201 -0.83 -2.77 20.44
N MET A 202 -1.86 -3.19 21.17
CA MET A 202 -3.00 -3.93 20.61
C MET A 202 -3.71 -3.12 19.53
N GLN A 203 -3.94 -1.82 19.74
CA GLN A 203 -4.56 -0.95 18.75
C GLN A 203 -3.66 -0.77 17.51
N ALA A 204 -2.36 -0.58 17.70
CA ALA A 204 -1.41 -0.45 16.59
C ALA A 204 -1.34 -1.74 15.76
N LEU A 205 -1.36 -2.90 16.41
CA LEU A 205 -1.42 -4.20 15.75
C LEU A 205 -2.71 -4.34 14.93
N GLN A 206 -3.87 -4.00 15.51
CA GLN A 206 -5.15 -4.04 14.79
C GLN A 206 -5.17 -3.11 13.58
N ASN A 207 -4.63 -1.88 13.71
CA ASN A 207 -4.52 -0.95 12.59
C ASN A 207 -3.58 -1.48 11.49
N ASN A 208 -2.49 -2.15 11.86
CA ASN A 208 -1.59 -2.78 10.88
C ASN A 208 -2.28 -3.94 10.15
N LEU A 209 -3.03 -4.76 10.88
CA LEU A 209 -3.80 -5.86 10.33
C LEU A 209 -4.89 -5.35 9.38
N ASP A 210 -5.64 -4.30 9.75
CA ASP A 210 -6.61 -3.64 8.87
C ASP A 210 -5.94 -3.13 7.58
N GLY A 211 -4.80 -2.46 7.70
CA GLY A 211 -4.00 -2.00 6.57
C GLY A 211 -3.55 -3.14 5.64
N LYS A 212 -3.11 -4.27 6.19
CA LYS A 212 -2.74 -5.48 5.40
C LYS A 212 -3.95 -6.16 4.79
N SER A 213 -5.07 -6.21 5.49
CA SER A 213 -6.30 -6.88 5.04
C SER A 213 -6.83 -6.28 3.73
N LYS A 214 -6.58 -4.98 3.51
CA LYS A 214 -6.94 -4.23 2.28
C LYS A 214 -6.14 -4.64 1.04
N GLN A 215 -5.09 -5.45 1.18
CA GLN A 215 -4.32 -5.97 0.05
C GLN A 215 -5.01 -7.16 -0.62
N TYR A 216 -5.94 -7.84 0.07
CA TYR A 216 -6.73 -8.90 -0.52
C TYR A 216 -7.78 -8.31 -1.48
N LYS A 217 -7.85 -8.86 -2.70
CA LYS A 217 -8.86 -8.46 -3.69
C LYS A 217 -10.25 -8.96 -3.33
N ASP A 218 -10.32 -10.13 -2.70
CA ASP A 218 -11.58 -10.74 -2.28
C ASP A 218 -11.99 -10.18 -0.90
N GLN A 219 -13.13 -9.47 -0.86
CA GLN A 219 -13.63 -8.87 0.37
C GLN A 219 -13.99 -9.89 1.45
N ALA A 220 -14.43 -11.10 1.08
CA ALA A 220 -14.72 -12.15 2.06
C ALA A 220 -13.44 -12.68 2.70
N LEU A 221 -12.34 -12.78 1.92
CA LEU A 221 -11.03 -13.15 2.44
C LEU A 221 -10.47 -12.08 3.38
N THR A 222 -10.70 -10.80 3.12
CA THR A 222 -10.39 -9.70 4.05
C THR A 222 -11.07 -9.90 5.40
N GLN A 223 -12.36 -10.28 5.42
CA GLN A 223 -13.07 -10.55 6.68
C GLN A 223 -12.51 -11.77 7.41
N LEU A 224 -12.24 -12.86 6.68
CA LEU A 224 -11.68 -14.09 7.23
C LEU A 224 -10.29 -13.84 7.85
N PHE A 225 -9.45 -13.05 7.17
CA PHE A 225 -8.15 -12.64 7.67
C PHE A 225 -8.26 -11.86 9.00
N MET A 226 -9.13 -10.85 9.05
CA MET A 226 -9.31 -10.07 10.28
C MET A 226 -9.83 -10.93 11.41
N MET A 227 -10.87 -11.73 11.16
CA MET A 227 -11.42 -12.67 12.12
C MET A 227 -10.36 -13.63 12.70
N ASN A 228 -9.54 -14.27 11.86
CA ASN A 228 -8.48 -15.18 12.29
C ASN A 228 -7.47 -14.47 13.22
N ASN A 229 -7.00 -13.29 12.82
CA ASN A 229 -5.98 -12.58 13.58
C ASN A 229 -6.54 -12.03 14.90
N ILE A 230 -7.73 -11.41 14.90
CA ILE A 230 -8.35 -10.92 16.14
C ILE A 230 -8.68 -12.09 17.07
N HIS A 231 -9.19 -13.21 16.55
CA HIS A 231 -9.45 -14.41 17.34
C HIS A 231 -8.15 -14.92 18.00
N TYR A 232 -7.06 -14.99 17.23
CA TYR A 232 -5.76 -15.37 17.77
C TYR A 232 -5.28 -14.41 18.88
N ILE A 233 -5.41 -13.10 18.69
CA ILE A 233 -5.06 -12.10 19.71
C ILE A 233 -5.90 -12.33 20.98
N VAL A 234 -7.23 -12.48 20.85
CA VAL A 234 -8.12 -12.73 21.98
C VAL A 234 -7.73 -14.01 22.72
N ARG A 235 -7.47 -15.10 21.99
CA ARG A 235 -7.04 -16.38 22.57
C ARG A 235 -5.69 -16.26 23.28
N SER A 236 -4.77 -15.48 22.72
CA SER A 236 -3.44 -15.24 23.29
C SER A 236 -3.54 -14.39 24.57
N VAL A 237 -4.31 -13.31 24.56
CA VAL A 237 -4.56 -12.47 25.74
C VAL A 237 -5.22 -13.27 26.85
N ARG A 238 -6.23 -14.09 26.54
CA ARG A 238 -6.90 -14.94 27.56
C ARG A 238 -5.99 -15.98 28.22
N ARG A 239 -4.87 -16.32 27.58
CA ARG A 239 -3.89 -17.31 28.04
C ARG A 239 -2.70 -16.69 28.75
N SER A 240 -2.62 -15.36 28.84
CA SER A 240 -1.53 -14.63 29.48
C SER A 240 -2.04 -13.69 30.56
N GLU A 241 -1.12 -13.18 31.38
CA GLU A 241 -1.38 -12.16 32.41
C GLU A 241 -1.93 -10.84 31.84
N ALA A 242 -1.81 -10.64 30.52
CA ALA A 242 -2.43 -9.51 29.83
C ALA A 242 -3.96 -9.49 29.98
N LYS A 243 -4.59 -10.63 30.27
CA LYS A 243 -6.02 -10.70 30.59
C LYS A 243 -6.37 -9.83 31.80
N ASP A 244 -5.57 -9.91 32.86
CA ASP A 244 -5.85 -9.22 34.13
C ASP A 244 -5.66 -7.71 33.96
N MET A 245 -4.72 -7.30 33.12
CA MET A 245 -4.46 -5.90 32.80
C MET A 245 -5.50 -5.28 31.86
N LEU A 246 -5.92 -6.00 30.82
CA LEU A 246 -6.88 -5.49 29.82
C LEU A 246 -8.33 -5.64 30.29
N GLY A 247 -8.59 -6.54 31.22
CA GLY A 247 -9.90 -6.83 31.77
C GLY A 247 -10.78 -7.72 30.89
N GLU A 248 -11.81 -8.32 31.49
CA GLU A 248 -12.76 -9.18 30.80
C GLU A 248 -13.61 -8.42 29.77
N ASP A 249 -13.88 -7.13 30.00
CA ASP A 249 -14.61 -6.28 29.05
C ASP A 249 -13.91 -6.17 27.71
N TRP A 250 -12.58 -5.99 27.72
CA TRP A 250 -11.78 -5.95 26.50
C TRP A 250 -11.90 -7.27 25.72
N VAL A 251 -11.84 -8.40 26.42
CA VAL A 251 -12.00 -9.74 25.84
C VAL A 251 -13.39 -9.91 25.22
N GLN A 252 -14.45 -9.49 25.91
CA GLN A 252 -15.82 -9.56 25.40
C GLN A 252 -16.03 -8.67 24.17
N ILE A 253 -15.51 -7.44 24.19
CA ILE A 253 -15.57 -6.51 23.05
C ILE A 253 -14.92 -7.16 21.82
N HIS A 254 -13.71 -7.69 21.96
CA HIS A 254 -12.99 -8.27 20.83
C HIS A 254 -13.59 -9.60 20.35
N ARG A 255 -14.21 -10.39 21.24
CA ARG A 255 -15.03 -11.55 20.84
C ARG A 255 -16.21 -11.12 19.96
N ARG A 256 -16.90 -10.02 20.31
CA ARG A 256 -17.98 -9.46 19.47
C ARG A 256 -17.45 -9.00 18.12
N VAL A 257 -16.25 -8.40 18.08
CA VAL A 257 -15.59 -8.02 16.82
C VAL A 257 -15.29 -9.24 15.94
N VAL A 258 -14.77 -10.34 16.51
CA VAL A 258 -14.58 -11.61 15.76
C VAL A 258 -15.91 -12.09 15.17
N GLN A 259 -16.99 -12.07 15.95
CA GLN A 259 -18.30 -12.48 15.46
C GLN A 259 -18.84 -11.55 14.36
N GLN A 260 -18.59 -10.24 14.44
CA GLN A 260 -18.95 -9.29 13.38
C GLN A 260 -18.25 -9.62 12.07
N TYR A 261 -16.95 -9.93 12.11
CA TYR A 261 -16.20 -10.35 10.92
C TYR A 261 -16.71 -11.69 10.36
N ALA A 262 -17.03 -12.67 11.21
CA ALA A 262 -17.63 -13.94 10.77
C ALA A 262 -18.99 -13.72 10.07
N ASN A 263 -19.84 -12.85 10.64
CA ASN A 263 -21.13 -12.50 10.05
C ASN A 263 -20.97 -11.76 8.71
N GLN A 264 -20.00 -10.86 8.61
CA GLN A 264 -19.73 -10.12 7.38
C GLN A 264 -19.15 -11.04 6.29
N TYR A 265 -18.25 -11.95 6.63
CA TYR A 265 -17.79 -13.02 5.73
C TYR A 265 -19.00 -13.79 5.19
N LYS A 266 -19.88 -14.27 6.09
CA LYS A 266 -21.08 -15.03 5.70
C LYS A 266 -21.95 -14.25 4.73
N ARG A 267 -22.24 -12.99 5.05
CA ARG A 267 -23.06 -12.09 4.22
C ARG A 267 -22.44 -11.88 2.84
N ILE A 268 -21.14 -11.57 2.76
CA ILE A 268 -20.47 -11.30 1.48
C ILE A 268 -20.39 -12.56 0.63
N SER A 269 -19.98 -13.70 1.20
CA SER A 269 -19.79 -14.94 0.44
C SER A 269 -21.10 -15.56 -0.03
N TRP A 270 -22.15 -15.54 0.81
CA TRP A 270 -23.31 -16.41 0.60
C TRP A 270 -24.59 -15.66 0.21
N SER A 271 -24.67 -14.33 0.38
CA SER A 271 -25.92 -13.60 0.08
C SER A 271 -26.40 -13.79 -1.35
N LYS A 272 -25.50 -13.71 -2.33
CA LYS A 272 -25.85 -13.81 -3.76
C LYS A 272 -26.37 -15.21 -4.11
N ILE A 273 -25.71 -16.27 -3.66
CA ILE A 273 -26.14 -17.64 -3.95
C ILE A 273 -27.45 -17.98 -3.23
N LEU A 274 -27.63 -17.50 -2.00
CA LEU A 274 -28.87 -17.67 -1.24
C LEU A 274 -30.04 -16.92 -1.88
N GLN A 275 -29.80 -15.73 -2.46
CA GLN A 275 -30.84 -14.94 -3.13
C GLN A 275 -31.50 -15.72 -4.28
N TYR A 276 -30.72 -16.45 -5.08
CA TYR A 276 -31.26 -17.29 -6.15
C TYR A 276 -32.16 -18.41 -5.62
N LEU A 277 -31.86 -18.95 -4.44
CA LEU A 277 -32.64 -20.02 -3.81
C LEU A 277 -33.88 -19.50 -3.06
N THR A 278 -33.88 -18.26 -2.57
CA THR A 278 -34.93 -17.73 -1.68
C THR A 278 -35.97 -16.85 -2.38
N VAL A 279 -35.62 -16.08 -3.41
CA VAL A 279 -36.54 -15.13 -4.08
C VAL A 279 -37.81 -15.82 -4.61
N HIS A 280 -37.74 -17.11 -4.94
CA HIS A 280 -38.87 -17.88 -5.48
C HIS A 280 -39.63 -18.68 -4.41
N VAL A 281 -39.24 -18.58 -3.14
CA VAL A 281 -39.85 -19.32 -2.02
C VAL A 281 -40.86 -18.49 -1.23
N VAL A 282 -40.77 -17.15 -1.27
CA VAL A 282 -41.54 -16.21 -0.39
C VAL A 282 -43.01 -15.98 -0.81
N GLY A 283 -43.54 -16.77 -1.76
CA GLY A 283 -44.98 -16.79 -2.05
C GLY A 283 -45.71 -17.65 -1.01
N ASN A 284 -46.80 -17.11 -0.44
CA ASN A 284 -47.59 -17.58 0.73
C ASN A 284 -48.23 -18.99 0.63
N ASP A 285 -47.75 -19.84 -0.27
CA ASP A 285 -48.31 -21.16 -0.55
C ASP A 285 -47.15 -22.13 -0.88
N GLU A 286 -46.80 -22.99 0.09
CA GLU A 286 -45.65 -23.91 0.04
C GLU A 286 -45.71 -24.91 -1.13
N THR A 287 -46.90 -25.08 -1.71
CA THR A 287 -47.19 -26.07 -2.77
C THR A 287 -47.37 -25.49 -4.16
N SER A 288 -47.57 -24.18 -4.30
CA SER A 288 -47.87 -23.58 -5.61
C SER A 288 -46.60 -23.26 -6.39
N THR A 289 -46.35 -23.97 -7.49
CA THR A 289 -45.35 -23.63 -8.52
C THR A 289 -45.91 -22.69 -9.59
N ALA A 290 -47.16 -22.23 -9.42
CA ALA A 290 -47.88 -21.38 -10.37
C ALA A 290 -47.12 -20.08 -10.64
N GLY A 291 -46.74 -19.85 -11.90
CA GLY A 291 -46.03 -18.65 -12.35
C GLY A 291 -44.51 -18.81 -12.53
N VAL A 292 -43.91 -19.93 -12.11
CA VAL A 292 -42.48 -20.19 -12.33
C VAL A 292 -42.28 -21.13 -13.52
N SER A 293 -41.54 -20.68 -14.54
CA SER A 293 -41.25 -21.50 -15.71
C SER A 293 -40.20 -22.58 -15.40
N ARG A 294 -40.33 -23.74 -16.05
CA ARG A 294 -39.35 -24.83 -15.95
C ARG A 294 -37.95 -24.38 -16.39
N GLU A 295 -37.89 -23.51 -17.39
CA GLU A 295 -36.66 -22.94 -17.94
C GLU A 295 -35.94 -22.04 -16.92
N ASN A 296 -36.69 -21.22 -16.16
CA ASN A 296 -36.10 -20.40 -15.09
C ASN A 296 -35.54 -21.29 -13.96
N VAL A 297 -36.25 -22.35 -13.57
CA VAL A 297 -35.76 -23.31 -12.56
C VAL A 297 -34.45 -23.96 -13.01
N LYS A 298 -34.36 -24.38 -14.28
CA LYS A 298 -33.12 -24.92 -14.88
C LYS A 298 -31.97 -23.91 -14.82
N GLU A 299 -32.24 -22.64 -15.10
CA GLU A 299 -31.25 -21.56 -15.05
C GLU A 299 -30.75 -21.31 -13.64
N ILE A 300 -31.64 -21.28 -12.64
CA ILE A 300 -31.27 -21.12 -11.23
C ILE A 300 -30.38 -22.27 -10.76
N PHE A 301 -30.73 -23.53 -11.06
CA PHE A 301 -29.88 -24.68 -10.71
C PHE A 301 -28.50 -24.61 -11.38
N LYS A 302 -28.43 -24.20 -12.65
CA LYS A 302 -27.14 -24.00 -13.34
C LYS A 302 -26.31 -22.91 -12.68
N THR A 303 -26.91 -21.76 -12.41
CA THR A 303 -26.26 -20.62 -11.77
C THR A 303 -25.77 -20.99 -10.37
N PHE A 304 -26.60 -21.70 -9.60
CA PHE A 304 -26.21 -22.27 -8.31
C PHE A 304 -24.97 -23.17 -8.45
N ASN A 305 -24.99 -24.13 -9.39
CA ASN A 305 -23.88 -25.05 -9.56
C ASN A 305 -22.57 -24.31 -9.84
N THR A 306 -22.58 -23.37 -10.80
CA THR A 306 -21.40 -22.58 -11.15
C THR A 306 -20.92 -21.73 -9.98
N GLN A 307 -21.82 -21.01 -9.30
CA GLN A 307 -21.44 -20.15 -8.17
C GLN A 307 -20.92 -20.97 -6.98
N PHE A 308 -21.51 -22.13 -6.70
CA PHE A 308 -21.07 -23.01 -5.62
C PHE A 308 -19.70 -23.64 -5.93
N GLU A 309 -19.50 -24.15 -7.15
CA GLU A 309 -18.21 -24.70 -7.60
C GLU A 309 -17.10 -23.63 -7.50
N GLU A 310 -17.36 -22.40 -7.96
CA GLU A 310 -16.42 -21.27 -7.84
C GLU A 310 -16.14 -20.84 -6.40
N LEU A 311 -17.15 -20.91 -5.51
CA LEU A 311 -16.98 -20.64 -4.08
C LEU A 311 -16.15 -21.72 -3.41
N HIS A 312 -16.52 -22.99 -3.61
CA HIS A 312 -15.81 -24.14 -3.05
C HIS A 312 -14.35 -24.16 -3.50
N GLN A 313 -14.07 -24.00 -4.80
CA GLN A 313 -12.71 -23.98 -5.33
C GLN A 313 -11.84 -22.88 -4.70
N ARG A 314 -12.41 -21.71 -4.42
CA ARG A 314 -11.66 -20.59 -3.82
C ARG A 314 -11.49 -20.77 -2.32
N GLN A 315 -12.56 -21.10 -1.61
CA GLN A 315 -12.60 -21.08 -0.14
C GLN A 315 -12.00 -22.33 0.51
N SER A 316 -11.96 -23.46 -0.19
CA SER A 316 -11.20 -24.65 0.21
C SER A 316 -9.68 -24.36 0.32
N GLN A 317 -9.16 -23.41 -0.46
CA GLN A 317 -7.76 -23.01 -0.40
C GLN A 317 -7.44 -22.07 0.77
N TRP A 318 -8.45 -21.46 1.38
CA TRP A 318 -8.26 -20.56 2.53
C TRP A 318 -7.99 -21.39 3.79
N SER A 319 -7.43 -20.77 4.82
CA SER A 319 -7.11 -21.47 6.07
C SER A 319 -7.66 -20.71 7.27
N VAL A 320 -8.33 -21.43 8.18
CA VAL A 320 -8.71 -20.97 9.52
C VAL A 320 -7.98 -21.86 10.52
N PRO A 321 -6.85 -21.40 11.10
CA PRO A 321 -5.98 -22.28 11.90
C PRO A 321 -6.64 -22.84 13.15
N ASP A 322 -7.48 -22.05 13.84
CA ASP A 322 -8.19 -22.50 15.04
C ASP A 322 -9.36 -23.41 14.65
N SER A 323 -9.39 -24.63 15.19
CA SER A 323 -10.37 -25.67 14.82
C SER A 323 -11.79 -25.34 15.28
N GLU A 324 -11.94 -24.77 16.48
CA GLU A 324 -13.25 -24.41 17.04
C GLU A 324 -13.88 -23.28 16.23
N LEU A 325 -13.08 -22.26 15.89
CA LEU A 325 -13.52 -21.19 15.00
C LEU A 325 -13.89 -21.73 13.61
N ARG A 326 -13.08 -22.64 13.06
CA ARG A 326 -13.30 -23.25 11.75
C ARG A 326 -14.61 -24.03 11.70
N GLU A 327 -14.84 -24.91 12.67
CA GLU A 327 -16.07 -25.71 12.77
C GLU A 327 -17.29 -24.80 12.96
N SER A 328 -17.18 -23.78 13.82
CA SER A 328 -18.26 -22.80 14.01
C SER A 328 -18.64 -22.07 12.72
N LEU A 329 -17.65 -21.69 11.89
CA LEU A 329 -17.92 -21.08 10.57
C LEU A 329 -18.59 -22.04 9.60
N ARG A 330 -18.15 -23.30 9.54
CA ARG A 330 -18.75 -24.32 8.68
C ARG A 330 -20.22 -24.52 9.05
N LEU A 331 -20.50 -24.74 10.34
CA LEU A 331 -21.87 -24.87 10.85
C LEU A 331 -22.71 -23.64 10.52
N ALA A 332 -22.18 -22.43 10.69
CA ALA A 332 -22.91 -21.19 10.38
C ALA A 332 -23.22 -21.02 8.88
N VAL A 333 -22.45 -21.66 8.00
CA VAL A 333 -22.71 -21.72 6.55
C VAL A 333 -23.73 -22.82 6.24
N ASP A 334 -23.59 -24.00 6.84
CA ASP A 334 -24.53 -25.12 6.70
C ASP A 334 -25.95 -24.70 7.10
N GLU A 335 -26.09 -24.02 8.23
CA GLU A 335 -27.35 -23.51 8.78
C GLU A 335 -28.09 -22.56 7.83
N VAL A 336 -27.40 -21.87 6.92
CA VAL A 336 -28.03 -20.97 5.96
C VAL A 336 -28.21 -21.60 4.58
N LEU A 337 -27.24 -22.39 4.11
CA LEU A 337 -27.26 -22.93 2.75
C LEU A 337 -28.14 -24.17 2.63
N LEU A 338 -27.98 -25.14 3.54
CA LEU A 338 -28.65 -26.44 3.41
C LEU A 338 -30.17 -26.31 3.53
N PRO A 339 -30.75 -25.54 4.47
CA PRO A 339 -32.20 -25.36 4.51
C PRO A 339 -32.74 -24.70 3.23
N ALA A 340 -32.06 -23.67 2.73
CA ALA A 340 -32.46 -22.98 1.49
C ALA A 340 -32.41 -23.92 0.28
N TYR A 341 -31.33 -24.70 0.15
CA TYR A 341 -31.17 -25.66 -0.94
C TYR A 341 -32.17 -26.81 -0.87
N ARG A 342 -32.36 -27.41 0.32
CA ARG A 342 -33.35 -28.49 0.54
C ARG A 342 -34.76 -28.01 0.22
N SER A 343 -35.13 -26.80 0.68
CA SER A 343 -36.44 -26.21 0.40
C SER A 343 -36.65 -25.98 -1.10
N TYR A 344 -35.68 -25.37 -1.78
CA TYR A 344 -35.77 -25.10 -3.22
C TYR A 344 -35.82 -26.41 -4.03
N GLY A 345 -34.97 -27.39 -3.68
CA GLY A 345 -34.93 -28.71 -4.29
C GLY A 345 -36.24 -29.48 -4.13
N LYS A 346 -36.83 -29.49 -2.93
CA LYS A 346 -38.12 -30.13 -2.67
C LYS A 346 -39.25 -29.52 -3.50
N ARG A 347 -39.27 -28.19 -3.64
CA ARG A 347 -40.33 -27.46 -4.36
C ARG A 347 -40.23 -27.59 -5.87
N PHE A 348 -39.02 -27.46 -6.43
CA PHE A 348 -38.82 -27.34 -7.89
C PHE A 348 -38.09 -28.52 -8.53
N GLY A 349 -37.51 -29.43 -7.74
CA GLY A 349 -36.84 -30.65 -8.21
C GLY A 349 -37.69 -31.53 -9.13
N PRO A 350 -38.96 -31.84 -8.78
CA PRO A 350 -39.83 -32.67 -9.62
C PRO A 350 -40.05 -32.12 -11.05
N MET A 351 -40.00 -30.79 -11.23
CA MET A 351 -40.14 -30.15 -12.55
C MET A 351 -38.94 -30.44 -13.47
N ILE A 352 -37.77 -30.72 -12.88
CA ILE A 352 -36.53 -31.02 -13.61
C ILE A 352 -36.38 -32.52 -13.83
N GLU A 353 -36.68 -33.32 -12.81
CA GLU A 353 -36.56 -34.79 -12.82
C GLU A 353 -37.40 -35.45 -13.92
N GLY A 354 -38.61 -34.93 -14.22
CA GLY A 354 -39.43 -35.38 -15.34
C GLY A 354 -38.93 -34.95 -16.73
N GLY A 355 -37.62 -34.72 -16.91
CA GLY A 355 -37.02 -34.14 -18.12
C GLY A 355 -35.90 -34.97 -18.73
N LYS A 356 -35.44 -34.57 -19.92
CA LYS A 356 -34.23 -35.14 -20.51
C LYS A 356 -32.99 -34.61 -19.75
N ASN A 357 -32.24 -35.52 -19.14
CA ASN A 357 -30.99 -35.30 -18.39
C ASN A 357 -31.10 -34.39 -17.15
N PRO A 358 -31.82 -34.81 -16.09
CA PRO A 358 -31.96 -34.03 -14.85
C PRO A 358 -30.62 -33.74 -14.15
N SER A 359 -29.69 -34.70 -14.20
CA SER A 359 -28.34 -34.60 -13.61
C SER A 359 -27.50 -33.45 -14.17
N LYS A 360 -27.84 -32.92 -15.35
CA LYS A 360 -27.19 -31.73 -15.91
C LYS A 360 -27.47 -30.48 -15.07
N TYR A 361 -28.63 -30.43 -14.41
CA TYR A 361 -29.14 -29.28 -13.67
C TYR A 361 -29.02 -29.51 -12.16
N ILE A 362 -29.54 -30.61 -11.64
CA ILE A 362 -29.40 -30.97 -10.22
C ILE A 362 -28.15 -31.83 -10.08
N ARG A 363 -27.01 -31.17 -9.83
CA ARG A 363 -25.69 -31.83 -9.75
C ARG A 363 -25.33 -32.30 -8.35
N PHE A 364 -25.85 -31.62 -7.33
CA PHE A 364 -25.49 -31.83 -5.95
C PHE A 364 -26.69 -32.34 -5.17
N THR A 365 -26.49 -33.37 -4.35
CA THR A 365 -27.41 -33.67 -3.26
C THR A 365 -27.11 -32.76 -2.07
N PRO A 366 -28.05 -32.55 -1.15
CA PRO A 366 -27.76 -31.84 0.10
C PRO A 366 -26.58 -32.45 0.88
N GLU A 367 -26.44 -33.78 0.84
CA GLU A 367 -25.36 -34.53 1.48
C GLU A 367 -24.01 -34.31 0.75
N ASP A 368 -24.02 -34.10 -0.57
CA ASP A 368 -22.83 -33.69 -1.30
C ASP A 368 -22.38 -32.28 -0.91
N LEU A 369 -23.32 -31.34 -0.78
CA LEU A 369 -23.03 -29.97 -0.36
C LEU A 369 -22.43 -29.94 1.05
N GLU A 370 -23.02 -30.67 1.99
CA GLU A 370 -22.52 -30.79 3.37
C GLU A 370 -21.09 -31.35 3.41
N ARG A 371 -20.82 -32.42 2.65
CA ARG A 371 -19.46 -32.98 2.52
C ARG A 371 -18.47 -31.97 1.95
N MET A 372 -18.87 -31.25 0.90
CA MET A 372 -18.02 -30.24 0.25
C MET A 372 -17.77 -29.02 1.16
N LEU A 373 -18.75 -28.61 1.96
CA LEU A 373 -18.61 -27.54 2.95
C LEU A 373 -17.66 -27.94 4.09
N ALA A 374 -17.63 -29.22 4.46
CA ALA A 374 -16.69 -29.74 5.44
C ALA A 374 -15.21 -29.63 5.01
N GLU A 375 -14.92 -29.44 3.72
CA GLU A 375 -13.56 -29.23 3.19
C GLU A 375 -13.09 -27.77 3.31
N PHE A 376 -13.97 -26.83 3.61
CA PHE A 376 -13.64 -25.40 3.63
C PHE A 376 -12.61 -25.07 4.71
N PHE A 377 -11.67 -24.18 4.42
CA PHE A 377 -10.74 -23.62 5.41
C PHE A 377 -9.67 -24.57 6.00
N GLU A 378 -9.50 -25.78 5.44
CA GLU A 378 -8.37 -26.65 5.81
C GLU A 378 -7.02 -26.06 5.36
N GLY A 379 -7.03 -25.18 4.36
CA GLY A 379 -5.84 -24.69 3.67
C GLY A 379 -5.35 -25.69 2.63
N LYS A 380 -4.38 -25.30 1.80
CA LYS A 380 -3.76 -26.23 0.87
C LYS A 380 -3.12 -27.38 1.65
N THR A 381 -3.59 -28.61 1.43
CA THR A 381 -2.89 -29.80 1.89
C THR A 381 -1.44 -29.74 1.40
N ALA A 382 -0.48 -29.95 2.30
CA ALA A 382 0.96 -29.85 2.01
C ALA A 382 1.45 -30.72 0.83
N SER A 383 0.60 -31.60 0.29
CA SER A 383 0.81 -32.39 -0.92
C SER A 383 0.92 -31.57 -2.22
N GLU A 384 0.37 -30.36 -2.30
CA GLU A 384 0.42 -29.54 -3.53
C GLU A 384 1.58 -28.54 -3.57
N GLN A 385 2.33 -28.36 -2.48
CA GLN A 385 3.49 -27.45 -2.42
C GLN A 385 4.80 -28.09 -2.95
N ARG A 386 4.77 -29.38 -3.31
CA ARG A 386 5.90 -30.08 -3.96
C ARG A 386 5.48 -30.63 -5.33
N ARG A 387 5.14 -29.76 -6.28
CA ARG A 387 5.14 -30.11 -7.70
C ARG A 387 5.54 -28.92 -8.55
#